data_AF-A0A3S3N3Y9-F1
#
_entry.id   AF-A0A3S3N3Y9-F1
#
_cell.length_a   1.000
_cell.length_b   1.000
_cell.length_c   1.000
_cell.angle_alpha   90.00
_cell.angle_beta   90.00
_cell.angle_gamma   90.00
#
_symmetry.space_group_name_H-M   'P 1'
#
loop_
_entity.id
_entity.type
_entity.pdbx_description
1 polymer ?
#
loop_
_entity_poly.entity_id
_entity_poly.type
_entity_poly.pdbx_seq_one_letter_code
_entity_poly.pdbx_strand_id
1 'polypeptide(L)'
;MFDCVDWPVVMARNYTGRNASAPPPLFRYCGDEETLDIVIPDWSFWCWPEINIKPWESLLKDLKEGNERVKWMDREPYAYWKGNPAVAATRQDLLKCNVSKMQDWNARLYAQVFVLRT
;
A
#
# COMPACT_ATOMS: atom_id res chain seq x y z
N MET A 1 -3.29 -23.08 1.17
CA MET A 1 -4.56 -22.45 1.62
C MET A 1 -4.45 -20.95 1.36
N PHE A 2 -5.51 -20.27 0.93
CA PHE A 2 -5.51 -18.82 0.71
C PHE A 2 -6.03 -18.11 1.96
N ASP A 3 -5.37 -17.02 2.35
CA ASP A 3 -5.83 -16.14 3.44
C ASP A 3 -5.85 -14.68 2.96
N CYS A 4 -7.03 -14.07 3.03
CA CYS A 4 -7.32 -12.75 2.46
C CYS A 4 -7.21 -11.59 3.47
N VAL A 5 -6.64 -11.82 4.66
CA VAL A 5 -6.34 -10.74 5.63
C VAL A 5 -5.01 -10.04 5.29
N ASP A 6 -4.81 -8.84 5.83
CA ASP A 6 -3.73 -7.91 5.45
C ASP A 6 -2.32 -8.27 5.91
N TRP A 7 -2.17 -9.09 6.95
CA TRP A 7 -0.88 -9.29 7.63
C TRP A 7 -0.32 -10.69 7.35
N PRO A 8 1.00 -10.82 7.05
CA PRO A 8 1.64 -12.12 6.99
C PRO A 8 1.75 -12.75 8.40
N VAL A 9 1.68 -14.08 8.48
CA VAL A 9 1.49 -14.78 9.76
C VAL A 9 2.37 -16.01 9.96
N VAL A 10 2.99 -16.55 8.90
CA VAL A 10 3.80 -17.76 8.99
C VAL A 10 5.22 -17.38 9.41
N MET A 11 5.41 -17.12 10.69
CA MET A 11 6.69 -16.66 11.25
C MET A 11 7.81 -17.70 11.08
N ALA A 12 8.89 -17.33 10.39
CA ALA A 12 10.00 -18.22 10.06
C ALA A 12 10.64 -18.84 11.31
N ARG A 13 10.79 -18.05 12.38
CA ARG A 13 11.35 -18.50 13.67
C ARG A 13 10.67 -19.74 14.25
N ASN A 14 9.37 -19.93 13.99
CA ASN A 14 8.61 -21.07 14.50
C ASN A 14 8.96 -22.39 13.78
N TYR A 15 9.62 -22.32 12.63
CA TYR A 15 9.99 -23.45 11.80
C TYR A 15 11.51 -23.64 11.71
N THR A 16 12.25 -23.08 12.68
CA THR A 16 13.70 -23.26 12.80
C THR A 16 14.04 -24.33 13.83
N GLY A 17 15.00 -25.22 13.52
CA GLY A 17 15.54 -26.21 14.46
C GLY A 17 15.46 -27.66 13.96
N ARG A 18 16.17 -28.55 14.66
CA ARG A 18 16.38 -29.95 14.23
C ARG A 18 15.10 -30.79 14.15
N ASN A 19 14.06 -30.40 14.91
CA ASN A 19 12.76 -31.09 14.98
C ASN A 19 11.60 -30.18 14.54
N ALA A 20 11.88 -29.10 13.82
CA ALA A 20 10.83 -28.21 13.34
C ALA A 20 9.98 -28.90 12.27
N SER A 21 8.67 -28.68 12.32
CA SER A 21 7.76 -29.09 11.25
C SER A 21 8.02 -28.24 9.99
N ALA A 22 7.61 -28.74 8.82
CA ALA A 22 7.58 -27.90 7.63
C ALA A 22 6.54 -26.76 7.81
N PRO A 23 6.81 -25.56 7.30
CA PRO A 23 5.84 -24.47 7.31
C PRO A 23 4.62 -24.82 6.44
N PRO A 24 3.41 -24.40 6.83
CA PRO A 24 2.22 -24.59 6.01
C PRO A 24 2.31 -23.73 4.74
N PRO A 25 1.86 -24.23 3.57
CA PRO A 25 1.78 -23.43 2.36
C PRO A 25 0.56 -22.49 2.44
N LEU A 26 0.77 -21.32 3.04
CA LEU A 26 -0.22 -20.24 3.13
C LEU A 26 0.07 -19.19 2.06
N PHE A 27 -0.91 -18.92 1.21
CA PHE A 27 -0.82 -17.92 0.16
C PHE A 27 -1.45 -16.61 0.65
N ARG A 28 -0.70 -15.52 0.56
CA ARG A 28 -1.12 -14.16 0.94
C ARG A 28 -0.62 -13.13 -0.06
N TYR A 29 -1.20 -11.94 -0.05
CA TYR A 29 -0.79 -10.91 -1.00
C TYR A 29 0.46 -10.12 -0.58
N CYS A 30 0.89 -10.24 0.67
CA CYS A 30 2.08 -9.58 1.22
C CYS A 30 2.91 -10.54 2.08
N GLY A 31 4.16 -10.17 2.32
CA GLY A 31 5.13 -10.89 3.15
C GLY A 31 6.29 -9.97 3.53
N ASP A 32 7.10 -10.40 4.47
CA ASP A 32 8.31 -9.72 4.93
C ASP A 32 9.46 -10.71 5.15
N GLU A 33 10.63 -10.21 5.58
CA GLU A 33 11.81 -11.05 5.80
C GLU A 33 11.66 -12.03 6.98
N GLU A 34 10.68 -11.83 7.86
CA GLU A 34 10.45 -12.65 9.05
C GLU A 34 9.40 -13.75 8.81
N THR A 35 8.74 -13.74 7.65
CA THR A 35 7.59 -14.59 7.35
C THR A 35 7.83 -15.50 6.14
N LEU A 36 7.12 -16.62 6.11
CA LEU A 36 7.23 -17.68 5.08
C LEU A 36 5.96 -17.79 4.23
N ASP A 37 5.09 -16.77 4.29
CA ASP A 37 3.90 -16.67 3.46
C ASP A 37 4.28 -16.62 1.96
N ILE A 38 3.56 -17.38 1.14
CA ILE A 38 3.78 -17.43 -0.31
C ILE A 38 3.05 -16.26 -0.95
N VAL A 39 3.80 -15.29 -1.44
CA VAL A 39 3.23 -14.07 -2.03
C VAL A 39 2.54 -14.37 -3.37
N ILE A 40 1.30 -13.91 -3.49
CA ILE A 40 0.48 -13.96 -4.72
C ILE A 40 0.03 -12.55 -5.13
N PRO A 41 -0.35 -12.34 -6.39
CA PRO A 41 -1.03 -11.11 -6.79
C PRO A 41 -2.27 -10.85 -5.93
N ASP A 42 -2.43 -9.61 -5.49
CA ASP A 42 -3.55 -9.21 -4.67
C ASP A 42 -4.85 -9.07 -5.50
N TRP A 43 -6.00 -9.07 -4.83
CA TRP A 43 -7.31 -8.97 -5.49
C TRP A 43 -7.50 -7.66 -6.27
N SER A 44 -6.82 -6.57 -5.87
CA SER A 44 -6.91 -5.28 -6.55
C SER A 44 -6.39 -5.31 -7.98
N PHE A 45 -5.64 -6.35 -8.36
CA PHE A 45 -5.25 -6.58 -9.74
C PHE A 45 -6.49 -6.74 -10.66
N TRP A 46 -7.57 -7.35 -10.16
CA TRP A 46 -8.82 -7.49 -10.89
C TRP A 46 -9.79 -6.33 -10.68
N CYS A 47 -9.89 -5.76 -9.46
CA CYS A 47 -10.49 -4.46 -9.15
C CYS A 47 -10.62 -4.28 -7.63
N TRP A 48 -10.99 -3.06 -7.19
CA TRP A 48 -11.50 -2.82 -5.85
C TRP A 48 -12.61 -1.75 -5.89
N PRO A 49 -13.87 -2.13 -6.18
CA PRO A 49 -14.98 -1.20 -6.36
C PRO A 49 -15.26 -0.31 -5.13
N GLU A 50 -15.11 -0.86 -3.93
CA GLU A 50 -15.37 -0.17 -2.65
C GLU A 50 -14.51 1.08 -2.46
N ILE A 51 -13.32 1.11 -3.07
CA ILE A 51 -12.40 2.26 -3.05
C ILE A 51 -12.09 2.80 -4.45
N ASN A 52 -12.92 2.47 -5.44
CA ASN A 52 -12.84 2.96 -6.82
C ASN A 52 -11.50 2.67 -7.52
N ILE A 53 -10.93 1.47 -7.30
CA ILE A 53 -9.77 0.97 -8.06
C ILE A 53 -10.28 0.14 -9.23
N LYS A 54 -9.89 0.54 -10.45
CA LYS A 54 -10.15 -0.18 -11.69
C LYS A 54 -9.30 -1.45 -11.79
N PRO A 55 -9.69 -2.44 -12.62
CA PRO A 55 -8.80 -3.53 -13.01
C PRO A 55 -7.45 -3.02 -13.52
N TRP A 56 -6.37 -3.74 -13.21
CA TRP A 56 -5.00 -3.29 -13.49
C TRP A 56 -4.77 -2.90 -14.94
N GLU A 57 -5.27 -3.67 -15.91
CA GLU A 57 -5.09 -3.37 -17.34
C GLU A 57 -5.69 -2.02 -17.73
N SER A 58 -6.88 -1.70 -17.21
CA SER A 58 -7.54 -0.42 -17.46
C SER A 58 -6.83 0.72 -16.73
N LEU A 59 -6.46 0.51 -15.46
CA LEU A 59 -5.74 1.49 -14.66
C LEU A 59 -4.37 1.83 -15.28
N LEU A 60 -3.64 0.83 -15.78
CA LEU A 60 -2.35 1.01 -16.44
C LEU A 60 -2.46 1.92 -17.67
N LYS A 61 -3.54 1.77 -18.46
CA LYS A 61 -3.80 2.66 -19.60
C LYS A 61 -4.02 4.09 -19.14
N ASP A 62 -4.88 4.31 -18.15
CA ASP A 62 -5.13 5.64 -17.58
C ASP A 62 -3.86 6.29 -17.01
N LEU A 63 -3.00 5.49 -16.36
CA LEU A 63 -1.72 5.95 -15.81
C LEU A 63 -0.74 6.36 -16.92
N LYS A 64 -0.67 5.60 -18.02
CA LYS A 64 0.16 5.96 -19.18
C LYS A 64 -0.32 7.26 -19.83
N GLU A 65 -1.62 7.36 -20.10
CA GLU A 65 -2.22 8.58 -20.64
C GLU A 65 -2.01 9.78 -19.69
N GLY A 66 -2.15 9.58 -18.38
CA GLY A 66 -1.88 10.60 -17.38
C GLY A 66 -0.42 11.04 -17.35
N ASN A 67 0.51 10.10 -17.51
CA ASN A 67 1.96 10.35 -17.53
C ASN A 67 2.40 11.17 -18.75
N GLU A 68 1.70 11.05 -19.88
CA GLU A 68 1.97 11.79 -21.11
C GLU A 68 1.49 13.25 -21.08
N ARG A 69 0.54 13.58 -20.19
CA ARG A 69 -0.04 14.94 -20.10
C ARG A 69 0.97 16.00 -19.64
N VAL A 70 1.93 15.63 -18.79
CA VAL A 70 2.90 16.56 -18.19
C VAL A 70 4.29 15.92 -18.19
N LYS A 71 5.23 16.57 -18.89
CA LYS A 71 6.63 16.15 -18.90
C LYS A 71 7.23 16.27 -17.50
N TRP A 72 8.24 15.46 -17.23
CA TRP A 72 8.91 15.44 -15.92
C TRP A 72 9.30 16.82 -15.41
N MET A 73 9.96 17.63 -16.25
CA MET A 73 10.44 18.97 -15.87
C MET A 73 9.33 20.00 -15.63
N ASP A 74 8.12 19.72 -16.12
CA ASP A 74 6.96 20.60 -16.00
C ASP A 74 6.06 20.19 -14.81
N ARG A 75 6.44 19.16 -14.04
CA ARG A 75 5.69 18.73 -12.84
C ARG A 75 5.95 19.68 -11.68
N GLU A 76 4.89 19.91 -10.91
CA GLU A 76 4.99 20.65 -9.64
C GLU A 76 6.05 20.02 -8.72
N PRO A 77 7.02 20.80 -8.21
CA PRO A 77 8.17 20.28 -7.45
C PRO A 77 7.81 20.01 -5.99
N TYR A 78 6.64 19.40 -5.75
CA TYR A 78 6.17 19.07 -4.41
C TYR A 78 6.06 17.56 -4.24
N ALA A 79 6.47 17.07 -3.07
CA ALA A 79 6.06 15.74 -2.63
C ALA A 79 4.54 15.73 -2.46
N TYR A 80 3.86 14.70 -2.95
CA TYR A 80 2.40 14.58 -2.86
C TYR A 80 2.02 13.28 -2.16
N TRP A 81 1.10 13.36 -1.20
CA TRP A 81 0.50 12.18 -0.58
C TRP A 81 -0.97 12.42 -0.25
N LYS A 82 -1.80 11.41 -0.53
CA LYS A 82 -3.21 11.39 -0.15
C LYS A 82 -3.59 9.99 0.31
N GLY A 83 -4.16 9.85 1.51
CA GLY A 83 -4.54 8.54 2.04
C GLY A 83 -5.03 8.55 3.48
N ASN A 84 -5.36 7.37 4.02
CA ASN A 84 -5.82 7.22 5.39
C ASN A 84 -4.63 7.19 6.37
N PRO A 85 -4.46 8.20 7.25
CA PRO A 85 -3.37 8.27 8.21
C PRO A 85 -3.56 7.33 9.41
N ALA A 86 -4.77 6.83 9.67
CA ALA A 86 -5.05 5.96 10.81
C ALA A 86 -4.45 4.56 10.68
N VAL A 87 -4.02 4.17 9.48
CA VAL A 87 -3.51 2.82 9.18
C VAL A 87 -2.11 2.56 9.76
N ALA A 88 -1.29 3.60 9.94
CA ALA A 88 0.07 3.44 10.46
C ALA A 88 0.58 4.71 11.15
N ALA A 89 1.31 4.55 12.25
CA ALA A 89 1.94 5.66 12.97
C ALA A 89 2.88 6.48 12.06
N THR A 90 3.62 5.83 11.17
CA THR A 90 4.49 6.50 10.19
C THR A 90 3.75 7.42 9.23
N ARG A 91 2.48 7.14 8.90
CA ARG A 91 1.63 8.05 8.11
C ARG A 91 1.19 9.25 8.93
N GLN A 92 0.97 9.10 10.23
CA GLN A 92 0.70 10.22 11.14
C GLN A 92 1.95 11.10 11.29
N ASP A 93 3.13 10.50 11.35
CA ASP A 93 4.39 11.23 11.35
C ASP A 93 4.58 12.02 10.04
N LEU A 94 4.26 11.43 8.88
CA LEU A 94 4.28 12.15 7.61
C LEU A 94 3.43 13.43 7.65
N LEU A 95 2.26 13.39 8.29
CA LEU A 95 1.37 14.55 8.40
C LEU A 95 1.94 15.70 9.24
N LYS A 96 2.98 15.47 10.05
CA LYS A 96 3.70 16.56 10.75
C LYS A 96 4.43 17.49 9.78
N CYS A 97 4.69 17.04 8.55
CA CYS A 97 5.27 17.83 7.47
C CYS A 97 4.22 18.63 6.68
N ASN A 98 2.99 18.79 7.18
CA ASN A 98 2.00 19.62 6.52
C ASN A 98 2.40 21.11 6.58
N VAL A 99 1.93 21.89 5.60
CA VAL A 99 2.24 23.32 5.52
C VAL A 99 1.68 24.03 6.75
N SER A 100 2.51 24.87 7.37
CA SER A 100 2.12 25.71 8.50
C SER A 100 2.48 27.17 8.22
N LYS A 101 2.04 28.10 9.09
CA LYS A 101 2.45 29.51 9.00
C LYS A 101 3.96 29.71 9.15
N MET A 102 4.66 28.75 9.77
CA MET A 102 6.09 28.86 10.09
C MET A 102 6.99 28.11 9.11
N GLN A 103 6.47 27.08 8.42
CA GLN A 103 7.27 26.18 7.59
C GLN A 103 6.43 25.59 6.45
N ASP A 104 6.95 25.67 5.22
CA ASP A 104 6.53 24.83 4.08
C ASP A 104 7.61 23.76 3.84
N TRP A 105 7.21 22.49 3.83
CA TRP A 105 8.09 21.34 3.63
C TRP A 105 8.21 20.93 2.16
N ASN A 106 7.67 21.73 1.24
CA ASN A 106 7.47 21.35 -0.16
C ASN A 106 6.68 20.04 -0.31
N ALA A 107 5.72 19.81 0.60
CA ALA A 107 4.86 18.64 0.61
C ALA A 107 3.38 19.06 0.56
N ARG A 108 2.57 18.27 -0.14
CA ARG A 108 1.12 18.44 -0.28
C ARG A 108 0.45 17.15 0.22
N LEU A 109 0.05 17.18 1.50
CA LEU A 109 -0.39 16.01 2.24
C LEU A 109 -1.89 16.12 2.56
N TYR A 110 -2.67 15.12 2.19
CA TYR A 110 -4.12 15.14 2.33
C TYR A 110 -4.62 13.87 3.02
N ALA A 111 -5.27 14.02 4.18
CA ALA A 111 -5.95 12.90 4.82
C ALA A 111 -7.21 12.54 4.01
N GLN A 112 -7.33 11.28 3.62
CA GLN A 112 -8.51 10.69 2.98
C GLN A 112 -9.02 9.57 3.88
N VAL A 113 -10.14 9.83 4.56
CA VAL A 113 -10.84 8.81 5.35
C VAL A 113 -11.94 8.22 4.46
N PHE A 114 -11.84 6.93 4.15
CA PHE A 114 -12.94 6.21 3.53
C PHE A 114 -14.02 6.01 4.60
N VAL A 115 -15.03 6.88 4.62
CA VAL A 115 -16.27 6.57 5.31
C VAL A 115 -16.99 5.56 4.42
N LEU A 116 -16.94 4.26 4.78
CA LEU A 116 -17.94 3.32 4.31
C LEU A 116 -19.27 3.87 4.80
N ARG A 117 -20.06 4.49 3.90
CA ARG A 117 -21.47 4.75 4.19
C ARG A 117 -22.15 3.38 4.24
N THR A 118 -22.27 2.83 5.44
CA THR A 118 -23.19 1.74 5.76
C THR A 118 -24.62 2.23 5.70
#